data_AF-A0A2V6UP67-F1
#
_entry.id   AF-A0A2V6UP67-F1
#
_cell.length_a   1.000
_cell.length_b   1.000
_cell.length_c   1.000
_cell.angle_alpha   90.00
_cell.angle_beta   90.00
_cell.angle_gamma   90.00
#
_symmetry.space_group_name_H-M   'P 1'
#
loop_
_entity.id
_entity.type
_entity.pdbx_description
1 polymer ?
#
loop_
_entity_poly.entity_id
_entity_poly.type
_entity_poly.pdbx_seq_one_letter_code
_entity_poly.pdbx_strand_id
1 'polypeptide(L)' 'MRIAQVAPLYESVPPRLYGGTERVVSWLADELVQRGHEVT' A
#
# COMPACT_ATOMS: atom_id res chain seq x y z
N MET A 1 15.82 1.63 0.22
CA MET A 1 15.59 0.56 -0.77
C MET A 1 14.45 0.96 -1.70
N ARG A 2 14.35 0.35 -2.88
CA ARG A 2 13.22 0.54 -3.80
C ARG A 2 12.33 -0.69 -3.72
N ILE A 3 11.06 -0.52 -3.37
CA ILE A 3 10.11 -1.61 -3.07
C ILE A 3 8.89 -1.43 -3.96
N ALA A 4 8.58 -2.42 -4.79
CA ALA A 4 7.33 -2.44 -5.55
C ALA A 4 6.25 -3.18 -4.74
N GLN A 5 5.14 -2.52 -4.42
CA GLN A 5 3.99 -3.13 -3.76
C GLN A 5 2.86 -3.37 -4.76
N VAL A 6 2.52 -4.65 -4.95
CA VAL A 6 1.41 -5.03 -5.83
C VAL A 6 0.17 -5.28 -5.00
N ALA A 7 -0.86 -4.46 -5.21
CA ALA A 7 -2.17 -4.65 -4.61
C ALA A 7 -3.10 -5.49 -5.51
N PRO A 8 -4.12 -6.15 -4.95
CA PRO A 8 -5.19 -6.76 -5.74
C PRO A 8 -5.93 -5.71 -6.58
N LEU A 9 -6.49 -6.13 -7.73
CA LEU A 9 -7.19 -5.24 -8.67
C LEU A 9 -8.63 -4.90 -8.24
N TYR A 10 -9.06 -5.29 -7.05
CA TYR A 10 -10.46 -5.26 -6.65
C TYR A 10 -10.94 -3.86 -6.24
N GLU A 11 -10.11 -3.13 -5.48
CA GLU A 11 -10.43 -1.80 -4.98
C GLU A 11 -9.16 -0.92 -5.01
N SER A 12 -9.35 0.40 -4.89
CA SER A 12 -8.25 1.36 -4.80
C SER A 12 -7.42 1.19 -3.50
N VAL A 13 -6.18 1.69 -3.52
CA VAL A 13 -5.30 1.81 -2.35
C VAL A 13 -5.05 3.31 -2.10
N PRO A 14 -5.53 3.91 -1.00
CA PRO A 14 -6.36 3.31 0.06
C PRO A 14 -7.82 3.05 -0.38
N PRO A 15 -8.48 2.00 0.16
CA PRO A 15 -9.81 1.60 -0.28
C PRO A 15 -10.90 2.53 0.26
N ARG A 16 -11.87 2.88 -0.59
CA ARG A 16 -13.08 3.62 -0.19
C ARG A 16 -14.18 2.73 0.36
N LEU A 17 -14.20 1.47 -0.09
CA LEU A 17 -15.20 0.47 0.26
C LEU A 17 -14.56 -0.68 1.06
N TYR A 18 -15.11 -1.89 0.92
CA TYR A 18 -14.56 -3.07 1.57
C TYR A 18 -13.31 -3.57 0.82
N GLY A 19 -12.14 -3.09 1.25
CA GLY A 19 -10.83 -3.60 0.84
C GLY A 19 -9.97 -3.87 2.06
N GLY A 20 -9.89 -5.13 2.51
CA GLY A 20 -9.07 -5.50 3.67
C GLY A 20 -7.57 -5.47 3.34
N THR A 21 -7.22 -6.13 2.25
CA THR A 21 -5.84 -6.22 1.75
C THR A 21 -5.32 -4.86 1.32
N GLU A 22 -6.11 -4.09 0.56
CA GLU A 22 -5.76 -2.75 0.07
C GLU A 22 -5.47 -1.78 1.22
N ARG A 23 -6.20 -1.89 2.34
CA ARG A 23 -5.96 -1.08 3.54
C ARG A 23 -4.61 -1.42 4.17
N VAL A 24 -4.27 -2.71 4.27
CA VAL A 24 -2.96 -3.16 4.78
C VAL A 24 -1.82 -2.69 3.87
N VAL A 25 -2.00 -2.77 2.55
CA VAL A 25 -1.03 -2.25 1.57
C VAL A 25 -0.79 -0.75 1.81
N SER A 26 -1.86 0.05 1.95
CA SER A 26 -1.73 1.49 2.22
C SER A 26 -0.92 1.77 3.49
N TRP A 27 -1.24 1.11 4.61
CA TRP A 27 -0.52 1.32 5.87
C TRP A 27 0.94 0.90 5.79
N LEU A 28 1.21 -0.22 5.13
CA LEU A 28 2.58 -0.70 4.96
C LEU A 28 3.38 0.25 4.06
N ALA A 29 2.78 0.76 3.00
CA ALA A 29 3.41 1.75 2.12
C ALA A 29 3.78 3.02 2.90
N ASP A 30 2.85 3.59 3.68
CA ASP A 30 3.08 4.79 4.49
C ASP A 30 4.26 4.60 5.47
N GLU A 31 4.28 3.48 6.20
CA GLU A 31 5.34 3.17 7.16
C GLU A 31 6.71 2.93 6.50
N LEU A 32 6.75 2.28 5.33
CA LEU A 32 8.00 2.07 4.60
C LEU A 32 8.55 3.39 4.03
N VAL A 33 7.67 4.27 3.56
CA VAL A 33 8.06 5.63 3.14
C VAL A 33 8.60 6.41 4.34
N GLN A 34 7.95 6.33 5.50
CA GLN A 34 8.39 7.00 6.73
C GLN A 34 9.77 6.51 7.20
N ARG A 35 10.12 5.26 6.92
CA ARG A 35 11.45 4.66 7.16
C ARG A 35 12.49 5.00 6.08
N GLY A 36 12.15 5.81 5.09
CA GLY A 36 13.06 6.26 4.03
C GLY A 36 13.21 5.28 2.86
N HIS A 37 12.19 4.48 2.58
CA HIS A 37 12.14 3.63 1.38
C HIS A 37 11.36 4.30 0.25
N GLU A 38 11.77 4.06 -0.99
CA GLU A 38 11.02 4.46 -2.19
C GLU A 38 10.03 3.31 -2.50
N VAL A 39 8.73 3.59 -2.42
CA VAL A 39 7.66 2.61 -2.68
C VAL A 39 6.94 2.98 -3.97
N THR A 40 6.64 1.99 -4.81
CA THR A 40 5.84 2.13 -6.05
C THR A 40 4.79 1.04 -6.15
#